data_AF-A0A0M0K036-F1
#
_entry.id   AF-A0A0M0K036-F1
#
_cell.length_a   1.000
_cell.length_b   1.000
_cell.length_c   1.000
_cell.angle_alpha   90.00
_cell.angle_beta   90.00
_cell.angle_gamma   90.00
#
_symmetry.space_group_name_H-M   'P 1'
#
loop_
_entity.id
_entity.type
_entity.pdbx_description
1 polymer ?
#
loop_
_entity_poly.entity_id
_entity_poly.type
_entity_poly.pdbx_seq_one_letter_code
_entity_poly.pdbx_strand_id
1 'polypeptide(L)'
;MPRTQVVEAYAGTFSFNVKRVCWYLDSQFCAPFHKLKQSLGSPGNARLLIWGLTYGVTAIAILFYFCLVATIVMRTLHCGVCEDADERDAKGAHVDDEDGDGKLSIKERLAAIVRVIAHWNPVILTIFILMLILPPVITTRIFQPCFDCYDFEAAALHEIGHFLGLGHPDNIPDNWLTPANGASQSWALPSPGNNSYHRLISGALLDGTRPNPSLFCNNPWAAVEAGVPPGASKDIDETKLNVRYPTRDAQMESRTQHNPRTCLFDDDLEALAVLYPDCNAKSALFESVCHNINLNIGIVRIAVYLLFPTIICLFMVITCSSVVHGFERREAARHRAKYEQEKELIEAKHRKQMAKSRLYSAFGKFGRCQMRAAGSTQSTTYPSVPAAVTAQSSSPSAQFMAIAEH
;
A
#
# COMPACT_ATOMS: atom_id res chain seq x y z
N MET A 1 6.35 -10.84 -68.90
CA MET A 1 5.96 -10.68 -67.48
C MET A 1 6.74 -9.49 -66.94
N PRO A 2 6.07 -8.42 -66.47
CA PRO A 2 6.80 -7.34 -65.80
C PRO A 2 7.43 -7.95 -64.54
N ARG A 3 8.76 -7.78 -64.39
CA ARG A 3 9.46 -8.15 -63.16
C ARG A 3 8.81 -7.36 -62.03
N THR A 4 8.10 -8.03 -61.15
CA THR A 4 7.78 -7.50 -59.82
C THR A 4 9.10 -7.05 -59.21
N GLN A 5 9.20 -5.77 -58.86
CA GLN A 5 10.33 -5.26 -58.11
C GLN A 5 10.29 -5.97 -56.75
N VAL A 6 11.18 -6.94 -56.56
CA VAL A 6 11.38 -7.55 -55.26
C VAL A 6 12.08 -6.49 -54.41
N VAL A 7 11.40 -6.03 -53.36
CA VAL A 7 12.03 -5.19 -52.36
C VAL A 7 12.89 -6.11 -51.50
N GLU A 8 14.16 -6.25 -51.86
CA GLU A 8 15.12 -7.04 -51.09
C GLU A 8 15.86 -6.11 -50.11
N ALA A 9 15.59 -6.27 -48.82
CA ALA A 9 16.35 -5.62 -47.76
C ALA A 9 17.60 -6.48 -47.43
N TYR A 10 18.77 -6.10 -47.95
CA TYR A 10 19.99 -6.92 -47.86
C TYR A 10 20.73 -6.83 -46.52
N ALA A 11 20.52 -5.76 -45.75
CA ALA A 11 21.09 -5.58 -44.41
C ALA A 11 20.37 -4.44 -43.67
N GLY A 12 20.26 -4.56 -42.35
CA GLY A 12 19.79 -3.50 -41.46
C GLY A 12 20.56 -3.54 -40.14
N THR A 13 20.92 -2.37 -39.62
CA THR A 13 21.51 -2.24 -38.28
C THR A 13 20.45 -1.69 -37.35
N PHE A 14 20.04 -2.48 -36.37
CA PHE A 14 19.14 -2.03 -35.32
C PHE A 14 19.95 -1.37 -34.22
N SER A 15 19.62 -0.12 -33.91
CA SER A 15 20.17 0.58 -32.74
C SER A 15 19.04 0.94 -31.82
N PHE A 16 19.00 0.29 -30.66
CA PHE A 16 18.09 0.66 -29.60
C PHE A 16 18.59 1.95 -28.96
N ASN A 17 18.06 3.10 -29.37
CA ASN A 17 18.35 4.40 -28.75
C ASN A 17 17.59 4.57 -27.41
N VAL A 18 17.57 3.51 -26.61
CA VAL A 18 16.98 3.49 -25.27
C VAL A 18 18.11 3.31 -24.28
N LYS A 19 18.30 4.34 -23.43
CA LYS A 19 19.36 4.35 -22.41
C LYS A 19 19.18 3.25 -21.34
N ARG A 20 18.02 2.59 -21.27
CA ARG A 20 17.65 1.58 -20.28
C ARG A 20 16.77 0.48 -20.89
N VAL A 21 17.40 -0.52 -21.49
CA VAL A 21 16.75 -1.78 -21.90
C VAL A 21 16.79 -2.76 -20.72
N CYS A 22 15.67 -3.41 -20.42
CA CYS A 22 15.63 -4.41 -19.35
C CYS A 22 15.23 -5.77 -19.93
N TRP A 23 16.15 -6.73 -19.81
CA TRP A 23 16.11 -8.03 -20.50
C TRP A 23 15.07 -9.02 -19.96
N TYR A 24 14.46 -8.75 -18.80
CA TYR A 24 13.57 -9.69 -18.11
C TYR A 24 12.47 -8.95 -17.35
N LEU A 25 11.72 -8.12 -18.06
CA LEU A 25 10.58 -7.42 -17.49
C LEU A 25 9.29 -8.18 -17.84
N ASP A 26 8.47 -8.46 -16.84
CA ASP A 26 7.15 -9.03 -17.06
C ASP A 26 6.23 -7.94 -17.62
N SER A 27 6.11 -7.93 -18.94
CA SER A 27 5.44 -6.89 -19.70
C SER A 27 3.95 -6.80 -19.35
N GLN A 28 3.31 -7.94 -19.09
CA GLN A 28 1.92 -8.01 -18.62
C GLN A 28 1.76 -7.40 -17.24
N PHE A 29 2.69 -7.70 -16.32
CA PHE A 29 2.70 -7.11 -14.99
C PHE A 29 2.91 -5.59 -15.03
N CYS A 30 3.75 -5.09 -15.94
CA CYS A 30 4.05 -3.66 -16.03
C CYS A 30 3.01 -2.85 -16.85
N ALA A 31 2.17 -3.52 -17.66
CA ALA A 31 1.17 -2.87 -18.51
C ALA A 31 0.24 -1.87 -17.78
N PRO A 32 -0.27 -2.13 -16.56
CA PRO A 32 -1.08 -1.16 -15.83
C PRO A 32 -0.33 0.14 -15.50
N PHE A 33 0.99 0.07 -15.24
CA PHE A 33 1.80 1.26 -14.97
C PHE A 33 2.00 2.11 -16.23
N HIS A 34 2.08 1.48 -17.41
CA HIS A 34 2.12 2.19 -18.68
C HIS A 34 0.75 2.82 -19.01
N LYS A 35 -0.37 2.16 -18.68
CA LYS A 35 -1.71 2.77 -18.78
C LYS A 35 -1.85 4.01 -17.89
N LEU A 36 -1.24 4.00 -16.71
CA LEU A 36 -1.21 5.17 -15.82
C LEU A 36 -0.49 6.39 -16.45
N LYS A 37 0.57 6.15 -17.22
CA LYS A 37 1.26 7.20 -18.00
C LYS A 37 0.32 7.82 -19.04
N GLN A 38 -0.51 7.00 -19.68
CA GLN A 38 -1.52 7.44 -20.65
C GLN A 38 -2.63 8.26 -19.97
N SER A 39 -3.18 7.77 -18.86
CA SER A 39 -4.29 8.46 -18.16
C SER A 39 -3.88 9.81 -17.56
N LEU A 40 -2.60 9.97 -17.18
CA LEU A 40 -2.09 11.21 -16.59
C LEU A 40 -1.45 12.16 -17.62
N GLY A 41 -1.48 11.80 -18.90
CA GLY A 41 -1.03 12.62 -20.04
C GLY A 41 0.48 12.82 -20.16
N SER A 42 1.25 12.59 -19.10
CA SER A 42 2.71 12.72 -19.11
C SER A 42 3.39 11.73 -18.15
N PRO A 43 4.53 11.12 -18.54
CA PRO A 43 5.32 10.31 -17.62
C PRO A 43 5.82 11.09 -16.38
N GLY A 44 6.00 12.41 -16.50
CA GLY A 44 6.35 13.25 -15.36
C GLY A 44 5.26 13.29 -14.30
N ASN A 45 4.00 13.42 -14.72
CA ASN A 45 2.84 13.46 -13.82
C ASN A 45 2.63 12.13 -13.10
N ALA A 46 2.73 11.02 -13.82
CA ALA A 46 2.64 9.68 -13.23
C ALA A 46 3.74 9.42 -12.20
N ARG A 47 4.99 9.82 -12.52
CA ARG A 47 6.09 9.72 -11.56
C ARG A 47 5.83 10.60 -10.34
N LEU A 48 5.43 11.85 -10.52
CA LEU A 48 5.16 12.77 -9.41
C LEU A 48 4.06 12.23 -8.49
N LEU A 49 3.00 11.64 -9.04
CA LEU A 49 1.93 11.01 -8.26
C LEU A 49 2.45 9.87 -7.38
N ILE A 50 3.18 8.90 -7.96
CA ILE A 50 3.66 7.73 -7.22
C ILE A 50 4.70 8.12 -6.17
N TRP A 51 5.63 9.01 -6.51
CA TRP A 51 6.60 9.53 -5.54
C TRP A 51 5.93 10.37 -4.45
N GLY A 52 4.93 11.19 -4.81
CA GLY A 52 4.13 11.95 -3.86
C GLY A 52 3.39 11.06 -2.87
N LEU A 53 2.74 9.99 -3.34
CA LEU A 53 2.11 8.98 -2.49
C LEU A 53 3.13 8.27 -1.59
N THR A 54 4.29 7.90 -2.16
CA THR A 54 5.37 7.24 -1.41
C THR A 54 5.86 8.10 -0.25
N TYR A 55 6.23 9.35 -0.53
CA TYR A 55 6.71 10.27 0.49
C TYR A 55 5.61 10.68 1.45
N GLY A 56 4.37 10.85 0.99
CA GLY A 56 3.22 11.17 1.85
C GLY A 56 2.95 10.08 2.88
N VAL A 57 2.85 8.82 2.44
CA VAL A 57 2.65 7.66 3.33
C VAL A 57 3.82 7.49 4.29
N THR A 58 5.05 7.63 3.79
CA THR A 58 6.26 7.54 4.62
C THR A 58 6.32 8.67 5.66
N ALA A 59 5.96 9.90 5.28
CA ALA A 59 5.93 11.05 6.18
C ALA A 59 4.89 10.89 7.30
N ILE A 60 3.71 10.33 6.99
CA ILE A 60 2.70 9.99 8.00
C ILE A 60 3.27 8.98 9.01
N ALA A 61 3.99 7.96 8.54
CA ALA A 61 4.63 6.99 9.42
C ALA A 61 5.74 7.61 10.29
N ILE A 62 6.56 8.49 9.70
CA ILE A 62 7.59 9.23 10.45
C ILE A 62 6.95 10.12 11.52
N LEU A 63 5.89 10.85 11.19
CA LEU A 63 5.16 11.69 12.14
C LEU A 63 4.61 10.86 13.30
N PHE A 64 4.03 9.69 13.01
CA PHE A 64 3.56 8.76 14.04
C PHE A 64 4.70 8.35 15.01
N TYR A 65 5.85 7.93 14.48
CA TYR A 65 7.00 7.58 15.33
C TYR A 65 7.58 8.78 16.07
N PHE A 66 7.56 9.96 15.47
CA PHE A 66 7.97 11.19 16.13
C PHE A 66 7.05 11.52 17.31
N CYS A 67 5.73 11.42 17.14
CA CYS A 67 4.77 11.57 18.23
C CYS A 67 4.98 10.52 19.33
N LEU A 68 5.22 9.26 18.96
CA LEU A 68 5.51 8.18 19.93
C LEU A 68 6.77 8.47 20.75
N VAL A 69 7.87 8.87 20.08
CA VAL A 69 9.11 9.26 20.76
C VAL A 69 8.90 10.50 21.62
N ALA A 70 8.15 11.49 21.15
CA ALA A 70 7.81 12.68 21.92
C ALA A 70 7.01 12.31 23.18
N THR A 71 6.02 11.42 23.10
CA THR A 71 5.28 10.93 24.27
C THR A 71 6.20 10.21 25.26
N ILE A 72 7.12 9.37 24.77
CA ILE A 72 8.12 8.70 25.61
C ILE A 72 9.01 9.73 26.32
N VAL A 73 9.57 10.68 25.56
CA VAL A 73 10.46 11.72 26.09
C VAL A 73 9.72 12.58 27.10
N MET A 74 8.54 13.07 26.78
CA MET A 74 7.73 13.89 27.68
C MET A 74 7.40 13.14 28.97
N ARG A 75 7.05 11.86 28.91
CA ARG A 75 6.80 11.05 30.12
C ARG A 75 8.06 10.87 30.97
N THR A 76 9.20 10.60 30.33
CA THR A 76 10.49 10.42 31.04
C THR A 76 11.09 11.74 31.56
N LEU A 77 10.73 12.89 31.00
CA LEU A 77 11.19 14.22 31.42
C LEU A 77 10.24 14.89 32.43
N HIS A 78 8.92 14.77 32.26
CA HIS A 78 7.94 15.35 33.21
C HIS A 78 8.07 14.74 34.62
N CYS A 79 8.45 13.47 34.72
CA CYS A 79 8.75 12.86 36.01
C CYS A 79 10.05 13.38 36.67
N GLY A 80 10.84 14.22 35.99
CA GLY A 80 12.08 14.78 36.53
C GLY A 80 12.09 16.30 36.74
N VAL A 81 11.02 17.03 36.37
CA VAL A 81 11.03 18.51 36.36
C VAL A 81 9.80 19.14 37.04
N CYS A 82 8.78 18.38 37.42
CA CYS A 82 7.56 18.96 38.00
C CYS A 82 7.57 18.89 39.53
N GLU A 83 8.25 19.84 40.17
CA GLU A 83 8.06 20.14 41.61
C GLU A 83 6.74 20.93 41.84
N ASP A 84 6.06 21.43 40.80
CA ASP A 84 4.91 22.37 40.95
C ASP A 84 3.69 22.08 40.03
N ALA A 85 3.48 20.85 39.55
CA ALA A 85 2.29 20.52 38.75
C ALA A 85 1.10 20.07 39.62
N ASP A 86 -0.07 20.63 39.34
CA ASP A 86 -1.39 20.42 39.97
C ASP A 86 -1.64 18.96 40.43
N GLU A 87 -2.26 18.82 41.61
CA GLU A 87 -2.39 17.61 42.43
C GLU A 87 -3.10 16.42 41.72
N ARG A 88 -3.68 16.67 40.53
CA ARG A 88 -4.33 15.69 39.67
C ARG A 88 -3.39 14.97 38.69
N ASP A 89 -2.31 15.61 38.25
CA ASP A 89 -1.30 15.00 37.34
C ASP A 89 -0.09 14.43 38.10
N ALA A 90 0.15 14.90 39.33
CA ALA A 90 1.17 14.35 40.25
C ALA A 90 0.95 12.85 40.58
N LYS A 91 -0.28 12.35 40.46
CA LYS A 91 -0.60 10.92 40.65
C LYS A 91 0.01 10.01 39.59
N GLY A 92 0.38 10.51 38.41
CA GLY A 92 1.02 9.70 37.36
C GLY A 92 2.53 9.59 37.54
N ALA A 93 3.20 10.68 37.94
CA ALA A 93 4.65 10.72 38.12
C ALA A 93 5.13 9.85 39.29
N HIS A 94 4.31 9.76 40.36
CA HIS A 94 4.60 8.93 41.53
C HIS A 94 4.46 7.40 41.29
N VAL A 95 3.96 6.98 40.12
CA VAL A 95 3.75 5.56 39.77
C VAL A 95 5.02 4.93 39.18
N ASP A 96 5.87 5.74 38.55
CA ASP A 96 7.07 5.26 37.86
C ASP A 96 8.36 5.45 38.69
N ASP A 97 8.34 6.24 39.76
CA ASP A 97 9.39 6.35 40.81
C ASP A 97 9.17 5.27 41.89
N GLU A 98 9.94 4.18 41.85
CA GLU A 98 9.73 3.03 42.71
C GLU A 98 10.41 3.14 44.08
N ASP A 99 11.45 3.96 44.20
CA ASP A 99 12.19 4.16 45.45
C ASP A 99 11.80 5.46 46.19
N GLY A 100 11.05 6.34 45.54
CA GLY A 100 10.51 7.56 46.13
C GLY A 100 11.59 8.61 46.42
N ASP A 101 12.74 8.52 45.74
CA ASP A 101 13.85 9.46 45.92
C ASP A 101 13.68 10.76 45.11
N GLY A 102 12.60 10.86 44.31
CA GLY A 102 12.29 11.99 43.45
C GLY A 102 13.13 12.05 42.18
N LYS A 103 13.89 11.00 41.85
CA LYS A 103 14.78 10.90 40.68
C LYS A 103 14.65 9.56 39.99
N LEU A 104 14.21 9.60 38.73
CA LEU A 104 14.20 8.40 37.89
C LEU A 104 15.60 7.85 37.60
N SER A 105 15.90 6.69 38.19
CA SER A 105 17.02 5.82 37.86
C SER A 105 16.94 5.32 36.41
N ILE A 106 18.09 4.94 35.82
CA ILE A 106 18.14 4.38 34.45
C ILE A 106 17.20 3.17 34.32
N LYS A 107 17.09 2.36 35.37
CA LYS A 107 16.20 1.19 35.38
C LYS A 107 14.73 1.58 35.31
N GLU A 108 14.34 2.63 36.02
CA GLU A 108 12.96 3.13 36.06
C GLU A 108 12.60 3.83 34.75
N ARG A 109 13.55 4.56 34.15
CA ARG A 109 13.39 5.13 32.80
C ARG A 109 13.12 4.04 31.76
N LEU A 110 13.91 2.95 31.81
CA LEU A 110 13.70 1.80 30.92
C LEU A 110 12.36 1.13 31.18
N ALA A 111 11.95 0.94 32.43
CA ALA A 111 10.65 0.37 32.79
C ALA A 111 9.49 1.26 32.30
N ALA A 112 9.59 2.58 32.45
CA ALA A 112 8.59 3.53 31.96
C ALA A 112 8.47 3.49 30.43
N ILE A 113 9.59 3.42 29.69
CA ILE A 113 9.58 3.24 28.24
C ILE A 113 8.85 1.94 27.85
N VAL A 114 9.18 0.83 28.52
CA VAL A 114 8.57 -0.48 28.25
C VAL A 114 7.07 -0.45 28.54
N ARG A 115 6.62 0.20 29.62
CA ARG A 115 5.18 0.36 29.95
C ARG A 115 4.44 1.18 28.90
N VAL A 116 5.04 2.25 28.37
CA VAL A 116 4.43 3.03 27.28
C VAL A 116 4.28 2.15 26.05
N ILE A 117 5.35 1.45 25.63
CA ILE A 117 5.32 0.58 24.44
C ILE A 117 4.30 -0.56 24.60
N ALA A 118 4.20 -1.15 25.80
CA ALA A 118 3.24 -2.22 26.11
C ALA A 118 1.77 -1.81 25.91
N HIS A 119 1.47 -0.52 26.09
CA HIS A 119 0.11 0.00 25.95
C HIS A 119 -0.33 0.16 24.50
N TRP A 120 0.62 0.22 23.56
CA TRP A 120 0.30 0.37 22.14
C TRP A 120 -0.10 -0.96 21.51
N ASN A 121 -1.10 -0.91 20.62
CA ASN A 121 -1.52 -2.07 19.86
C ASN A 121 -0.39 -2.52 18.92
N PRO A 122 0.12 -3.76 19.03
CA PRO A 122 1.22 -4.26 18.20
C PRO A 122 0.85 -4.31 16.71
N VAL A 123 -0.43 -4.45 16.37
CA VAL A 123 -0.91 -4.42 14.98
C VAL A 123 -0.72 -3.02 14.40
N ILE A 124 -1.09 -1.96 15.14
CA ILE A 124 -0.93 -0.57 14.71
C ILE A 124 0.56 -0.25 14.51
N LEU A 125 1.40 -0.63 15.47
CA LEU A 125 2.86 -0.47 15.34
C LEU A 125 3.38 -1.17 14.08
N THR A 126 2.97 -2.41 13.83
CA THR A 126 3.39 -3.16 12.64
C THR A 126 2.98 -2.43 11.36
N ILE A 127 1.72 -1.96 11.27
CA ILE A 127 1.23 -1.20 10.10
C ILE A 127 2.12 0.02 9.85
N PHE A 128 2.46 0.80 10.87
CA PHE A 128 3.32 1.97 10.71
C PHE A 128 4.77 1.63 10.35
N ILE A 129 5.33 0.50 10.83
CA ILE A 129 6.64 0.01 10.34
C ILE A 129 6.53 -0.32 8.84
N LEU A 130 5.47 -1.00 8.42
CA LEU A 130 5.26 -1.35 7.01
C LEU A 130 5.06 -0.10 6.14
N MET A 131 4.35 0.92 6.62
CA MET A 131 4.20 2.20 5.91
C MET A 131 5.53 2.96 5.76
N LEU A 132 6.52 2.69 6.61
CA LEU A 132 7.85 3.28 6.49
C LEU A 132 8.71 2.56 5.44
N ILE A 133 8.58 1.23 5.33
CA ILE A 133 9.46 0.38 4.51
C ILE A 133 8.85 0.07 3.14
N LEU A 134 7.58 -0.33 3.09
CA LEU A 134 6.96 -0.85 1.88
C LEU A 134 6.82 0.20 0.78
N PRO A 135 6.35 1.45 1.01
CA PRO A 135 6.17 2.39 -0.08
C PRO A 135 7.48 2.73 -0.82
N PRO A 136 8.61 3.04 -0.14
CA PRO A 136 9.89 3.25 -0.83
C PRO A 136 10.36 2.01 -1.60
N VAL A 137 10.17 0.82 -1.03
CA VAL A 137 10.56 -0.44 -1.68
C VAL A 137 9.71 -0.72 -2.92
N ILE A 138 8.39 -0.59 -2.84
CA ILE A 138 7.48 -0.73 -3.98
C ILE A 138 7.88 0.24 -5.08
N THR A 139 8.11 1.51 -4.74
CA THR A 139 8.43 2.54 -5.73
C THR A 139 9.76 2.29 -6.42
N THR A 140 10.80 1.90 -5.69
CA THR A 140 12.15 1.73 -6.26
C THR A 140 12.41 0.35 -6.87
N ARG A 141 11.76 -0.71 -6.38
CA ARG A 141 12.02 -2.11 -6.82
C ARG A 141 10.95 -2.69 -7.73
N ILE A 142 9.72 -2.16 -7.68
CA ILE A 142 8.60 -2.66 -8.49
C ILE A 142 8.24 -1.61 -9.54
N PHE A 143 7.82 -0.42 -9.11
CA PHE A 143 7.33 0.62 -10.01
C PHE A 143 8.43 1.16 -10.92
N GLN A 144 9.55 1.62 -10.38
CA GLN A 144 10.58 2.29 -11.18
C GLN A 144 11.16 1.40 -12.29
N PRO A 145 11.48 0.11 -12.07
CA PRO A 145 11.87 -0.78 -13.16
C PRO A 145 10.76 -0.95 -14.19
N CYS A 146 9.50 -1.10 -13.78
CA CYS A 146 8.38 -1.17 -14.73
C CYS A 146 8.17 0.13 -15.52
N PHE A 147 8.46 1.28 -14.90
CA PHE A 147 8.14 2.58 -15.45
C PHE A 147 9.26 3.15 -16.35
N ASP A 148 10.51 2.85 -16.00
CA ASP A 148 11.70 3.37 -16.69
C ASP A 148 12.24 2.41 -17.74
N CYS A 149 11.98 1.11 -17.58
CA CYS A 149 12.42 0.10 -18.53
C CYS A 149 11.36 -0.16 -19.58
N TYR A 150 11.83 -0.47 -20.78
CA TYR A 150 11.04 -1.11 -21.81
C TYR A 150 11.40 -2.58 -21.88
N ASP A 151 10.41 -3.39 -22.20
CA ASP A 151 10.63 -4.80 -22.51
C ASP A 151 11.42 -4.89 -23.82
N PHE A 152 12.58 -5.53 -23.76
CA PHE A 152 13.46 -5.71 -24.91
C PHE A 152 12.77 -6.46 -26.05
N GLU A 153 11.96 -7.48 -25.75
CA GLU A 153 11.32 -8.30 -26.78
C GLU A 153 10.28 -7.48 -27.54
N ALA A 154 9.41 -6.76 -26.81
CA ALA A 154 8.44 -5.86 -27.40
C ALA A 154 9.11 -4.72 -28.19
N ALA A 155 10.22 -4.18 -27.64
CA ALA A 155 11.02 -3.14 -28.29
C ALA A 155 11.64 -3.61 -29.61
N ALA A 156 12.28 -4.77 -29.58
CA ALA A 156 12.88 -5.39 -30.75
C ALA A 156 11.83 -5.68 -31.82
N LEU A 157 10.67 -6.22 -31.44
CA LEU A 157 9.61 -6.57 -32.39
C LEU A 157 9.10 -5.35 -33.17
N HIS A 158 8.93 -4.21 -32.50
CA HIS A 158 8.49 -2.97 -33.14
C HIS A 158 9.56 -2.37 -34.08
N GLU A 159 10.84 -2.38 -33.68
CA GLU A 159 11.92 -1.93 -34.57
C GLU A 159 12.08 -2.87 -35.78
N ILE A 160 11.90 -4.17 -35.58
CA ILE A 160 11.82 -5.15 -36.68
C ILE A 160 10.62 -4.85 -37.57
N GLY A 161 9.47 -4.47 -37.00
CA GLY A 161 8.30 -4.07 -37.78
C GLY A 161 8.60 -2.89 -38.69
N HIS A 162 9.28 -1.85 -38.20
CA HIS A 162 9.77 -0.75 -39.05
C HIS A 162 10.70 -1.22 -40.15
N PHE A 163 11.63 -2.13 -39.85
CA PHE A 163 12.52 -2.71 -40.85
C PHE A 163 11.76 -3.51 -41.93
N LEU A 164 10.69 -4.19 -41.54
CA LEU A 164 9.80 -4.92 -42.46
C LEU A 164 8.89 -3.99 -43.28
N GLY A 165 8.89 -2.68 -43.00
CA GLY A 165 8.11 -1.67 -43.72
C GLY A 165 6.80 -1.29 -43.04
N LEU A 166 6.58 -1.71 -41.79
CA LEU A 166 5.40 -1.33 -41.01
C LEU A 166 5.54 0.09 -40.46
N GLY A 167 4.50 0.88 -40.63
CA GLY A 167 4.35 2.20 -40.01
C GLY A 167 3.58 2.12 -38.70
N HIS A 168 3.48 3.24 -38.01
CA HIS A 168 2.63 3.32 -36.82
C HIS A 168 1.16 3.61 -37.21
N PRO A 169 0.17 2.81 -36.77
CA PRO A 169 -1.24 3.00 -37.15
C PRO A 169 -1.90 4.17 -36.40
N ASP A 170 -1.32 4.63 -35.29
CA ASP A 170 -1.81 5.70 -34.43
C ASP A 170 -1.00 7.02 -34.57
N ASN A 171 0.04 7.05 -35.41
CA ASN A 171 0.81 8.25 -35.73
C ASN A 171 0.10 9.07 -36.81
N ILE A 172 -1.05 9.63 -36.42
CA ILE A 172 -1.80 10.57 -37.24
C ILE A 172 -1.01 11.89 -37.27
N PRO A 173 -0.54 12.38 -38.43
CA PRO A 173 0.11 13.68 -38.45
C PRO A 173 -0.91 14.80 -38.12
N ASP A 174 -0.46 15.89 -37.51
CA ASP A 174 -1.30 17.03 -37.11
C ASP A 174 -2.15 17.61 -38.27
N ASN A 175 -1.79 17.29 -39.52
CA ASN A 175 -2.52 17.66 -40.73
C ASN A 175 -3.90 16.99 -40.87
N TRP A 176 -4.20 15.89 -40.16
CA TRP A 176 -5.56 15.32 -40.10
C TRP A 176 -6.57 16.24 -39.39
N LEU A 177 -6.10 17.13 -38.50
CA LEU A 177 -6.94 18.05 -37.72
C LEU A 177 -7.43 19.28 -38.51
N THR A 178 -7.18 19.33 -39.82
CA THR A 178 -7.68 20.41 -40.67
C THR A 178 -8.48 19.86 -41.85
N PRO A 179 -9.75 20.30 -41.96
CA PRO A 179 -10.04 21.20 -43.05
C PRO A 179 -10.42 22.54 -42.42
N ALA A 180 -9.42 23.34 -42.04
CA ALA A 180 -9.64 24.77 -41.96
C ALA A 180 -9.94 25.23 -43.39
N ASN A 181 -11.23 25.31 -43.72
CA ASN A 181 -11.81 25.85 -44.96
C ASN A 181 -12.13 24.82 -46.07
N GLY A 182 -12.90 23.77 -45.77
CA GLY A 182 -13.89 23.19 -46.70
C GLY A 182 -13.47 22.75 -48.12
N ALA A 183 -12.18 22.66 -48.44
CA ALA A 183 -11.69 22.31 -49.76
C ALA A 183 -11.17 20.87 -49.76
N SER A 184 -12.00 19.94 -50.23
CA SER A 184 -11.56 18.60 -50.60
C SER A 184 -10.68 18.69 -51.85
N GLN A 185 -9.36 18.67 -51.67
CA GLN A 185 -8.43 18.42 -52.78
C GLN A 185 -7.74 17.07 -52.56
N SER A 186 -8.41 16.00 -53.02
CA SER A 186 -8.01 14.59 -52.89
C SER A 186 -6.85 14.14 -53.80
N TRP A 187 -6.09 15.04 -54.43
CA TRP A 187 -5.17 14.66 -55.52
C TRP A 187 -3.74 15.20 -55.43
N ALA A 188 -3.40 16.01 -54.43
CA ALA A 188 -2.04 16.52 -54.24
C ALA A 188 -1.53 16.20 -52.83
N LEU A 189 -0.44 15.43 -52.77
CA LEU A 189 0.24 14.83 -51.61
C LEU A 189 -0.25 13.41 -51.30
N PRO A 190 0.64 12.41 -51.12
CA PRO A 190 0.22 11.14 -50.53
C PRO A 190 -0.31 11.46 -49.13
N SER A 191 -1.61 11.34 -48.90
CA SER A 191 -2.21 11.49 -47.57
C SER A 191 -1.59 10.44 -46.64
N PRO A 192 -0.74 10.81 -45.68
CA PRO A 192 -0.22 9.86 -44.71
C PRO A 192 -1.35 9.44 -43.76
N GLY A 193 -1.40 8.17 -43.39
CA GLY A 193 -2.15 7.72 -42.22
C GLY A 193 -3.67 7.67 -42.37
N ASN A 194 -4.17 6.95 -43.38
CA ASN A 194 -5.50 6.33 -43.27
C ASN A 194 -5.28 4.84 -43.03
N ASN A 195 -5.87 4.30 -41.97
CA ASN A 195 -5.74 2.90 -41.60
C ASN A 195 -6.26 2.09 -42.76
N SER A 196 -5.72 0.90 -42.93
CA SER A 196 -6.10 0.04 -44.03
C SER A 196 -6.19 -1.39 -43.57
N TYR A 197 -7.11 -2.12 -44.18
CA TYR A 197 -7.29 -3.54 -43.93
C TYR A 197 -7.43 -4.26 -45.26
N HIS A 198 -7.22 -5.57 -45.26
CA HIS A 198 -7.31 -6.39 -46.46
C HIS A 198 -8.64 -7.14 -46.48
N ARG A 199 -9.57 -6.71 -47.35
CA ARG A 199 -10.96 -7.20 -47.38
C ARG A 199 -11.08 -8.72 -47.52
N LEU A 200 -10.19 -9.36 -48.29
CA LEU A 200 -10.25 -10.83 -48.46
C LEU A 200 -9.71 -11.59 -47.25
N ILE A 201 -8.76 -11.03 -46.50
CA ILE A 201 -8.21 -11.66 -45.29
C ILE A 201 -9.26 -11.52 -44.19
N SER A 202 -9.72 -10.29 -43.95
CA SER A 202 -10.78 -9.99 -42.99
C SER A 202 -12.05 -10.81 -43.25
N GLY A 203 -12.54 -10.87 -44.49
CA GLY A 203 -13.74 -11.64 -44.83
C GLY A 203 -13.56 -13.14 -44.56
N ALA A 204 -12.40 -13.70 -44.93
CA ALA A 204 -12.11 -15.11 -44.67
C ALA A 204 -12.05 -15.41 -43.17
N LEU A 205 -11.42 -14.54 -42.37
CA LEU A 205 -11.34 -14.67 -40.92
C LEU A 205 -12.73 -14.60 -40.26
N LEU A 206 -13.60 -13.69 -40.70
CA LEU A 206 -15.00 -13.59 -40.22
C LEU A 206 -15.79 -14.88 -40.51
N ASP A 207 -15.55 -15.51 -41.65
CA ASP A 207 -16.20 -16.76 -42.06
C ASP A 207 -15.55 -18.01 -41.45
N GLY A 208 -14.46 -17.86 -40.66
CA GLY A 208 -13.68 -18.98 -40.12
C GLY A 208 -12.95 -19.79 -41.20
N THR A 209 -12.67 -19.17 -42.34
CA THR A 209 -12.02 -19.78 -43.51
C THR A 209 -10.66 -19.12 -43.80
N ARG A 210 -9.92 -19.66 -44.77
CA ARG A 210 -8.65 -19.08 -45.23
C ARG A 210 -8.84 -18.30 -46.53
N PRO A 211 -8.14 -17.17 -46.72
CA PRO A 211 -8.20 -16.42 -47.97
C PRO A 211 -7.71 -17.29 -49.12
N ASN A 212 -8.36 -17.18 -50.28
CA ASN A 212 -7.97 -17.95 -51.46
C ASN A 212 -6.59 -17.49 -51.96
N PRO A 213 -5.55 -18.36 -51.92
CA PRO A 213 -4.19 -17.98 -52.26
C PRO A 213 -4.04 -17.55 -53.72
N SER A 214 -4.87 -18.05 -54.65
CA SER A 214 -4.77 -17.66 -56.06
C SER A 214 -5.21 -16.23 -56.35
N LEU A 215 -6.09 -15.67 -55.51
CA LEU A 215 -6.53 -14.28 -55.63
C LEU A 215 -5.60 -13.35 -54.84
N PHE A 216 -5.23 -13.77 -53.64
CA PHE A 216 -4.38 -13.01 -52.74
C PHE A 216 -2.94 -12.86 -53.23
N CYS A 217 -2.29 -13.95 -53.66
CA CYS A 217 -0.87 -13.91 -53.99
C CYS A 217 -0.53 -13.23 -55.31
N ASN A 218 -1.44 -13.24 -56.26
CA ASN A 218 -1.20 -12.62 -57.56
C ASN A 218 -1.20 -11.09 -57.45
N ASN A 219 -1.96 -10.53 -56.50
CA ASN A 219 -1.98 -9.10 -56.22
C ASN A 219 -2.48 -8.83 -54.79
N PRO A 220 -1.61 -8.91 -53.76
CA PRO A 220 -2.01 -8.74 -52.36
C PRO A 220 -2.48 -7.32 -52.04
N TRP A 221 -2.20 -6.35 -52.92
CA TRP A 221 -2.65 -4.97 -52.75
C TRP A 221 -4.04 -4.70 -53.35
N ALA A 222 -4.59 -5.62 -54.16
CA ALA A 222 -5.85 -5.41 -54.88
C ALA A 222 -7.08 -5.27 -53.97
N ALA A 223 -7.02 -5.85 -52.77
CA ALA A 223 -8.12 -5.86 -51.81
C ALA A 223 -7.79 -5.08 -50.53
N VAL A 224 -6.75 -4.25 -50.54
CA VAL A 224 -6.46 -3.31 -49.45
C VAL A 224 -7.43 -2.14 -49.56
N GLU A 225 -8.20 -1.92 -48.51
CA GLU A 225 -9.22 -0.87 -48.41
C GLU A 225 -8.92 0.03 -47.22
N ALA A 226 -9.37 1.28 -47.30
CA ALA A 226 -9.23 2.24 -46.21
C ALA A 226 -10.21 1.94 -45.06
N GLY A 227 -9.78 2.21 -43.83
CA GLY A 227 -10.51 2.03 -42.59
C GLY A 227 -10.10 0.77 -41.82
N VAL A 228 -11.05 0.23 -41.08
CA VAL A 228 -10.92 -0.99 -40.27
C VAL A 228 -11.91 -2.05 -40.79
N PRO A 229 -11.62 -3.35 -40.59
CA PRO A 229 -12.47 -4.40 -41.10
C PRO A 229 -13.88 -4.39 -40.48
N PRO A 230 -14.92 -4.82 -41.22
CA PRO A 230 -16.26 -4.96 -40.68
C PRO A 230 -16.27 -5.86 -39.44
N GLY A 231 -16.86 -5.39 -38.33
CA GLY A 231 -16.89 -6.15 -37.07
C GLY A 231 -15.72 -5.89 -36.12
N ALA A 232 -14.72 -5.10 -36.50
CA ALA A 232 -13.62 -4.69 -35.62
C ALA A 232 -14.03 -3.73 -34.49
N SER A 233 -15.31 -3.35 -34.39
CA SER A 233 -15.83 -2.31 -33.49
C SER A 233 -15.64 -2.58 -31.98
N LYS A 234 -15.20 -3.78 -31.59
CA LYS A 234 -14.88 -4.14 -30.20
C LYS A 234 -13.43 -3.84 -29.81
N ASP A 235 -12.56 -3.70 -30.79
CA ASP A 235 -11.11 -3.50 -30.62
C ASP A 235 -10.65 -2.11 -31.09
N ILE A 236 -11.62 -1.20 -31.32
CA ILE A 236 -11.35 0.20 -31.68
C ILE A 236 -11.25 1.01 -30.39
N ASP A 237 -10.07 1.55 -30.12
CA ASP A 237 -9.90 2.52 -29.04
C ASP A 237 -10.27 3.92 -29.53
N GLU A 238 -11.55 4.29 -29.36
CA GLU A 238 -12.06 5.63 -29.70
C GLU A 238 -11.50 6.74 -28.78
N THR A 239 -10.86 6.38 -27.67
CA THR A 239 -10.34 7.31 -26.66
C THR A 239 -8.85 7.55 -26.78
N LYS A 240 -8.13 6.71 -27.54
CA LYS A 240 -6.67 6.70 -27.63
C LYS A 240 -6.10 8.02 -28.15
N LEU A 241 -6.86 8.87 -28.85
CA LEU A 241 -6.35 10.12 -29.45
C LEU A 241 -7.20 11.38 -29.29
N ASN A 242 -8.32 11.37 -28.55
CA ASN A 242 -9.36 12.44 -28.60
C ASN A 242 -9.88 12.73 -30.03
N VAL A 243 -9.55 11.88 -31.00
CA VAL A 243 -9.94 11.94 -32.40
C VAL A 243 -10.62 10.63 -32.73
N ARG A 244 -11.82 10.67 -33.33
CA ARG A 244 -12.55 9.49 -33.84
C ARG A 244 -11.83 8.92 -35.06
N TYR A 245 -10.72 8.25 -34.82
CA TYR A 245 -9.94 7.58 -35.84
C TYR A 245 -9.80 6.10 -35.44
N PRO A 246 -10.44 5.18 -36.16
CA PRO A 246 -10.53 3.80 -35.72
C PRO A 246 -9.19 3.09 -35.93
N THR A 247 -8.47 2.83 -34.84
CA THR A 247 -7.22 2.05 -34.82
C THR A 247 -7.48 0.70 -34.18
N ARG A 248 -6.96 -0.37 -34.79
CA ARG A 248 -6.87 -1.68 -34.14
C ARG A 248 -5.62 -1.71 -33.27
N ASP A 249 -5.67 -2.52 -32.22
CA ASP A 249 -4.48 -2.80 -31.43
C ASP A 249 -3.38 -3.40 -32.30
N ALA A 250 -2.19 -2.81 -32.24
CA ALA A 250 -1.02 -3.22 -32.99
C ALA A 250 0.24 -3.13 -32.12
N GLN A 251 1.25 -3.93 -32.45
CA GLN A 251 2.59 -3.79 -31.87
C GLN A 251 3.26 -2.50 -32.35
N MET A 252 2.85 -2.04 -33.53
CA MET A 252 3.38 -0.84 -34.17
C MET A 252 2.79 0.48 -33.65
N GLU A 253 2.09 0.54 -32.52
CA GLU A 253 1.62 1.83 -31.96
C GLU A 253 2.79 2.78 -31.57
N SER A 254 2.69 4.05 -31.96
CA SER A 254 3.64 5.16 -31.79
C SER A 254 3.61 5.81 -30.41
N ARG A 255 2.51 5.70 -29.65
CA ARG A 255 2.38 6.42 -28.38
C ARG A 255 3.37 5.95 -27.31
N THR A 256 4.45 6.72 -27.18
CA THR A 256 5.48 6.66 -26.12
C THR A 256 6.12 5.28 -25.92
N GLN A 257 6.59 4.72 -27.05
CA GLN A 257 7.57 3.64 -27.20
C GLN A 257 7.18 2.29 -26.58
N HIS A 258 6.35 1.56 -27.33
CA HIS A 258 6.10 0.11 -27.25
C HIS A 258 4.90 -0.32 -26.40
N ASN A 259 3.97 -0.99 -27.09
CA ASN A 259 2.95 -1.82 -26.49
C ASN A 259 3.65 -2.85 -25.58
N PRO A 260 3.26 -3.00 -24.29
CA PRO A 260 3.91 -3.91 -23.35
C PRO A 260 3.57 -5.37 -23.65
N ARG A 261 3.30 -5.73 -24.89
CA ARG A 261 3.07 -7.10 -25.32
C ARG A 261 4.19 -7.50 -26.28
N THR A 262 4.65 -8.74 -26.12
CA THR A 262 5.74 -9.32 -26.91
C THR A 262 5.23 -10.05 -28.15
N CYS A 263 3.91 -10.09 -28.34
CA CYS A 263 3.26 -10.81 -29.40
C CYS A 263 2.68 -9.87 -30.44
N LEU A 264 2.73 -10.29 -31.70
CA LEU A 264 2.04 -9.64 -32.81
C LEU A 264 0.53 -9.68 -32.60
N PHE A 265 -0.15 -8.64 -33.04
CA PHE A 265 -1.60 -8.61 -33.14
C PHE A 265 -2.05 -8.97 -34.56
N ASP A 266 -3.35 -9.18 -34.72
CA ASP A 266 -3.94 -9.51 -36.02
C ASP A 266 -3.75 -8.39 -37.05
N ASP A 267 -3.65 -7.13 -36.61
CA ASP A 267 -3.36 -5.99 -37.50
C ASP A 267 -1.92 -6.04 -38.03
N ASP A 268 -0.95 -6.33 -37.15
CA ASP A 268 0.45 -6.50 -37.56
C ASP A 268 0.61 -7.71 -38.49
N LEU A 269 -0.07 -8.82 -38.20
CA LEU A 269 0.01 -10.05 -39.00
C LEU A 269 -0.66 -9.87 -40.36
N GLU A 270 -1.80 -9.18 -40.43
CA GLU A 270 -2.45 -8.84 -41.70
C GLU A 270 -1.54 -7.96 -42.55
N ALA A 271 -0.92 -6.93 -41.97
CA ALA A 271 0.02 -6.07 -42.68
C ALA A 271 1.24 -6.86 -43.19
N LEU A 272 1.80 -7.76 -42.39
CA LEU A 272 2.87 -8.66 -42.81
C LEU A 272 2.43 -9.61 -43.92
N ALA A 273 1.22 -10.16 -43.86
CA ALA A 273 0.69 -11.02 -44.91
C ALA A 273 0.54 -10.25 -46.24
N VAL A 274 0.13 -8.98 -46.21
CA VAL A 274 0.04 -8.14 -47.43
C VAL A 274 1.43 -7.83 -48.00
N LEU A 275 2.41 -7.49 -47.15
CA LEU A 275 3.77 -7.15 -47.56
C LEU A 275 4.56 -8.39 -48.04
N TYR A 276 4.38 -9.52 -47.36
CA TYR A 276 5.09 -10.78 -47.58
C TYR A 276 4.10 -11.94 -47.64
N PRO A 277 3.33 -12.07 -48.73
CA PRO A 277 2.27 -13.08 -48.82
C PRO A 277 2.84 -14.51 -48.84
N ASP A 278 2.40 -15.34 -47.87
CA ASP A 278 2.60 -16.79 -47.93
C ASP A 278 1.46 -17.43 -48.75
N CYS A 279 1.83 -17.95 -49.92
CA CYS A 279 0.89 -18.57 -50.86
C CYS A 279 0.60 -20.03 -50.55
N ASN A 280 1.23 -20.60 -49.53
CA ASN A 280 0.96 -21.95 -49.12
C ASN A 280 -0.33 -22.00 -48.29
N ALA A 281 -1.38 -22.54 -48.92
CA ALA A 281 -2.70 -22.71 -48.32
C ALA A 281 -2.70 -23.41 -46.94
N LYS A 282 -1.66 -24.20 -46.64
CA LYS A 282 -1.57 -24.98 -45.39
C LYS A 282 -0.72 -24.30 -44.30
N SER A 283 0.33 -23.54 -44.64
CA SER A 283 1.22 -22.92 -43.65
C SER A 283 0.97 -21.45 -43.38
N ALA A 284 0.23 -20.75 -44.24
CA ALA A 284 -0.01 -19.33 -44.07
C ALA A 284 -0.78 -19.04 -42.76
N LEU A 285 -0.22 -18.14 -41.95
CA LEU A 285 -0.78 -17.66 -40.69
C LEU A 285 -1.51 -16.33 -40.94
N PHE A 286 -2.81 -16.31 -40.62
CA PHE A 286 -3.67 -15.13 -40.73
C PHE A 286 -4.29 -14.72 -39.39
N GLU A 287 -4.05 -15.50 -38.35
CA GLU A 287 -4.46 -15.22 -36.96
C GLU A 287 -3.21 -15.21 -36.09
N SER A 288 -3.12 -14.23 -35.19
CA SER A 288 -1.97 -14.08 -34.31
C SER A 288 -1.92 -15.21 -33.28
N VAL A 289 -0.83 -15.99 -33.30
CA VAL A 289 -0.57 -17.03 -32.30
C VAL A 289 0.54 -16.57 -31.36
N CYS A 290 0.17 -16.34 -30.11
CA CYS A 290 1.07 -15.88 -29.07
C CYS A 290 1.42 -17.02 -28.10
N HIS A 291 2.56 -17.67 -28.31
CA HIS A 291 3.11 -18.62 -27.33
C HIS A 291 4.00 -17.89 -26.33
N ASN A 292 3.39 -17.12 -25.42
CA ASN A 292 4.14 -16.46 -24.36
C ASN A 292 4.26 -17.37 -23.13
N ILE A 293 5.49 -17.51 -22.62
CA ILE A 293 5.75 -18.20 -21.36
C ILE A 293 5.51 -17.20 -20.23
N ASN A 294 4.45 -17.41 -19.46
CA ASN A 294 4.15 -16.58 -18.29
C ASN A 294 5.18 -16.86 -17.19
N LEU A 295 6.29 -16.11 -17.22
CA LEU A 295 7.38 -16.22 -16.23
C LEU A 295 6.96 -15.71 -14.84
N ASN A 296 5.84 -14.96 -14.73
CA ASN A 296 5.28 -14.43 -13.47
C ASN A 296 6.32 -13.70 -12.60
N ILE A 297 7.31 -13.05 -13.22
CA ILE A 297 8.43 -12.41 -12.52
C ILE A 297 7.92 -11.25 -11.66
N GLY A 298 6.85 -10.56 -12.10
CA GLY A 298 6.20 -9.52 -11.31
C GLY A 298 5.68 -10.04 -9.96
N ILE A 299 5.05 -11.21 -9.96
CA ILE A 299 4.53 -11.86 -8.75
C ILE A 299 5.68 -12.26 -7.82
N VAL A 300 6.78 -12.81 -8.36
CA VAL A 300 7.97 -13.15 -7.58
C VAL A 300 8.56 -11.90 -6.92
N ARG A 301 8.62 -10.78 -7.64
CA ARG A 301 9.07 -9.50 -7.06
C ARG A 301 8.17 -9.03 -5.93
N ILE A 302 6.85 -9.13 -6.07
CA ILE A 302 5.91 -8.82 -4.98
C ILE A 302 6.17 -9.72 -3.78
N ALA A 303 6.34 -11.03 -3.98
CA ALA A 303 6.61 -11.95 -2.88
C ALA A 303 7.93 -11.62 -2.15
N VAL A 304 9.01 -11.33 -2.89
CA VAL A 304 10.32 -11.05 -2.31
C VAL A 304 10.39 -9.67 -1.66
N TYR A 305 9.79 -8.64 -2.26
CA TYR A 305 9.92 -7.27 -1.78
C TYR A 305 8.78 -6.81 -0.87
N LEU A 306 7.62 -7.45 -0.90
CA LEU A 306 6.48 -7.12 -0.05
C LEU A 306 6.33 -8.15 1.06
N LEU A 307 6.12 -9.43 0.71
CA LEU A 307 5.75 -10.46 1.67
C LEU A 307 6.90 -10.78 2.64
N PHE A 308 8.14 -10.91 2.13
CA PHE A 308 9.28 -11.27 2.98
C PHE A 308 9.62 -10.20 4.04
N PRO A 309 9.74 -8.89 3.72
CA PRO A 309 9.89 -7.85 4.75
C PRO A 309 8.70 -7.80 5.71
N THR A 310 7.47 -8.00 5.22
CA THR A 310 6.29 -8.02 6.10
C THR A 310 6.36 -9.13 7.13
N ILE A 311 6.76 -10.35 6.74
CA ILE A 311 6.93 -11.47 7.67
C ILE A 311 8.02 -11.16 8.69
N ILE A 312 9.15 -10.58 8.26
CA ILE A 312 10.25 -10.21 9.17
C ILE A 312 9.78 -9.15 10.18
N CYS A 313 9.12 -8.08 9.72
CA CYS A 313 8.60 -7.03 10.59
C CYS A 313 7.56 -7.58 11.58
N LEU A 314 6.64 -8.42 11.12
CA LEU A 314 5.64 -9.05 11.97
C LEU A 314 6.30 -9.94 13.03
N PHE A 315 7.25 -10.79 12.64
CA PHE A 315 7.99 -11.64 13.58
C PHE A 315 8.75 -10.80 14.61
N MET A 316 9.40 -9.72 14.17
CA MET A 316 10.11 -8.80 15.06
C MET A 316 9.16 -8.13 16.06
N VAL A 317 8.03 -7.59 15.61
CA VAL A 317 7.05 -6.93 16.49
C VAL A 317 6.42 -7.92 17.47
N ILE A 318 6.04 -9.11 17.01
CA ILE A 318 5.49 -10.16 17.88
C ILE A 318 6.52 -10.57 18.94
N THR A 319 7.79 -10.74 18.55
CA THR A 319 8.85 -11.10 19.49
C THR A 319 9.08 -9.99 20.52
N CYS A 320 9.19 -8.73 20.09
CA CYS A 320 9.34 -7.59 20.98
C CYS A 320 8.12 -7.44 21.91
N SER A 321 6.90 -7.52 21.39
CA SER A 321 5.66 -7.45 22.18
C SER A 321 5.57 -8.59 23.19
N SER A 322 5.99 -9.80 22.82
CA SER A 322 6.04 -10.96 23.74
C SER A 322 7.03 -10.74 24.88
N VAL A 323 8.21 -10.17 24.60
CA VAL A 323 9.21 -9.80 25.62
C VAL A 323 8.66 -8.72 26.54
N VAL A 324 8.04 -7.68 25.97
CA VAL A 324 7.45 -6.55 26.70
C VAL A 324 6.33 -7.01 27.64
N HIS A 325 5.37 -7.81 27.15
CA HIS A 325 4.32 -8.38 27.99
C HIS A 325 4.86 -9.38 29.02
N GLY A 326 5.91 -10.12 28.67
CA GLY A 326 6.61 -10.99 29.61
C GLY A 326 7.23 -10.20 30.76
N PHE A 327 7.84 -9.06 30.47
CA PHE A 327 8.36 -8.13 31.47
C PHE A 327 7.25 -7.53 32.33
N GLU A 328 6.18 -7.04 31.70
CA GLU A 328 5.02 -6.46 32.38
C GLU A 328 4.37 -7.47 33.35
N ARG A 329 4.19 -8.72 32.95
CA ARG A 329 3.68 -9.79 33.82
C ARG A 329 4.58 -10.04 35.03
N ARG A 330 5.90 -10.02 34.84
CA ARG A 330 6.88 -10.19 35.93
C ARG A 330 6.83 -9.03 36.91
N GLU A 331 6.76 -7.79 36.41
CA GLU A 331 6.65 -6.61 37.26
C GLU A 331 5.30 -6.57 38.00
N ALA A 332 4.19 -6.87 37.33
CA ALA A 332 2.88 -6.97 37.98
C ALA A 332 2.86 -8.02 39.11
N ALA A 333 3.55 -9.15 38.93
CA ALA A 333 3.71 -10.16 39.99
C ALA A 333 4.55 -9.65 41.17
N ARG A 334 5.62 -8.90 40.91
CA ARG A 334 6.46 -8.28 41.97
C ARG A 334 5.69 -7.24 42.77
N HIS A 335 4.91 -6.37 42.12
CA HIS A 335 4.09 -5.39 42.82
C HIS A 335 3.03 -6.07 43.69
N ARG A 336 2.34 -7.09 43.18
CA ARG A 336 1.38 -7.87 43.97
C ARG A 336 2.01 -8.49 45.21
N ALA A 337 3.20 -9.09 45.09
CA ALA A 337 3.92 -9.65 46.22
C ALA A 337 4.31 -8.58 47.27
N LYS A 338 4.75 -7.39 46.83
CA LYS A 338 5.03 -6.26 47.75
C LYS A 338 3.77 -5.79 48.48
N TYR A 339 2.65 -5.63 47.76
CA TYR A 339 1.37 -5.22 48.36
C TYR A 339 0.83 -6.25 49.36
N GLU A 340 0.98 -7.54 49.07
CA GLU A 340 0.60 -8.61 50.01
C GLU A 340 1.45 -8.57 51.29
N GLN A 341 2.77 -8.41 51.17
CA GLN A 341 3.67 -8.26 52.32
C GLN A 341 3.34 -7.02 53.17
N GLU A 342 3.05 -5.88 52.54
CA GLU A 342 2.69 -4.66 53.25
C GLU A 342 1.34 -4.81 53.97
N LYS A 343 0.35 -5.43 53.32
CA LYS A 343 -0.95 -5.72 53.93
C LYS A 343 -0.79 -6.61 55.16
N GLU A 344 0.02 -7.67 55.08
CA GLU A 344 0.29 -8.54 56.23
C GLU A 344 0.97 -7.79 57.39
N LEU A 345 1.92 -6.91 57.07
CA LEU A 345 2.60 -6.07 58.06
C LEU A 345 1.62 -5.12 58.77
N ILE A 346 0.73 -4.48 58.01
CA ILE A 346 -0.31 -3.59 58.56
C ILE A 346 -1.29 -4.38 59.43
N GLU A 347 -1.77 -5.53 58.98
CA GLU A 347 -2.66 -6.40 59.76
C GLU A 347 -1.98 -6.91 61.04
N ALA A 348 -0.69 -7.23 61.00
CA ALA A 348 0.08 -7.63 62.17
C ALA A 348 0.25 -6.46 63.17
N LYS A 349 0.52 -5.24 62.68
CA LYS A 349 0.56 -4.02 63.51
C LYS A 349 -0.80 -3.76 64.16
N HIS A 350 -1.89 -3.83 63.39
CA HIS A 350 -3.24 -3.62 63.88
C HIS A 350 -3.63 -4.68 64.93
N ARG A 351 -3.28 -5.96 64.72
CA ARG A 351 -3.45 -7.04 65.72
C ARG A 351 -2.70 -6.75 67.02
N LYS A 352 -1.44 -6.33 66.95
CA LYS A 352 -0.65 -5.94 68.13
C LYS A 352 -1.26 -4.75 68.88
N GLN A 353 -1.78 -3.76 68.15
CA GLN A 353 -2.42 -2.58 68.74
C GLN A 353 -3.74 -2.92 69.43
N MET A 354 -4.56 -3.79 68.81
CA MET A 354 -5.79 -4.32 69.41
C MET A 354 -5.51 -5.19 70.65
N ALA A 355 -4.43 -5.97 70.67
CA ALA A 355 -4.02 -6.71 71.86
C ALA A 355 -3.61 -5.79 73.01
N LYS A 356 -2.86 -4.72 72.72
CA LYS A 356 -2.50 -3.69 73.72
C LYS A 356 -3.73 -2.97 74.28
N SER A 357 -4.68 -2.55 73.44
CA SER A 357 -5.90 -1.86 73.91
C SER A 357 -6.79 -2.78 74.78
N ARG A 358 -6.86 -4.08 74.46
CA ARG A 358 -7.51 -5.08 75.34
C ARG A 358 -6.83 -5.20 76.70
N LEU A 359 -5.49 -5.21 76.74
CA LEU A 359 -4.73 -5.22 78.00
C LEU A 359 -5.00 -3.95 78.84
N TYR A 360 -4.95 -2.76 78.23
CA TYR A 360 -5.25 -1.50 78.94
C TYR A 360 -6.69 -1.45 79.48
N SER A 361 -7.67 -1.94 78.71
CA SER A 361 -9.06 -2.00 79.19
C SER A 361 -9.28 -3.02 80.30
N ALA A 362 -8.52 -4.13 80.34
CA ALA A 362 -8.53 -5.08 81.44
C ALA A 362 -7.91 -4.50 82.73
N PHE A 363 -6.78 -3.79 82.62
CA PHE A 363 -6.17 -3.07 83.75
C PHE A 363 -7.06 -1.92 84.26
N GLY A 364 -7.73 -1.19 83.37
CA GLY A 364 -8.68 -0.14 83.73
C GLY A 364 -9.94 -0.65 84.47
N LYS A 365 -10.38 -1.88 84.22
CA LYS A 365 -11.47 -2.51 84.98
C LYS A 365 -11.06 -2.92 86.39
N PHE A 366 -9.79 -3.29 86.61
CA PHE A 366 -9.27 -3.56 87.96
C PHE A 366 -9.20 -2.28 88.83
N GLY A 367 -8.86 -1.13 88.22
CA GLY A 367 -8.88 0.16 88.92
C GLY A 367 -10.28 0.67 89.29
N ARG A 368 -11.32 0.32 88.51
CA ARG A 368 -12.71 0.75 88.80
C ARG A 368 -13.43 -0.07 89.88
N CYS A 369 -12.95 -1.26 90.21
CA CYS A 369 -13.48 -2.02 91.35
C CYS A 369 -12.94 -1.52 92.70
N GLN A 370 -11.91 -0.67 92.74
CA GLN A 370 -11.35 -0.13 93.99
C GLN A 370 -11.82 1.29 94.34
N MET A 371 -12.51 1.99 93.43
CA MET A 371 -13.02 3.36 93.66
C MET A 371 -14.54 3.50 93.62
N ARG A 372 -15.29 2.41 93.89
CA ARG A 372 -16.76 2.44 93.99
C ARG A 372 -17.24 2.26 95.43
N ALA A 373 -16.57 2.94 96.37
CA ALA A 373 -16.90 2.92 97.80
C ALA A 373 -16.98 4.31 98.46
N ALA A 374 -17.07 5.43 97.72
CA ALA A 374 -17.30 6.74 98.33
C ALA A 374 -18.06 7.73 97.43
N GLY A 375 -19.14 8.31 97.99
CA GLY A 375 -19.79 9.60 97.63
C GLY A 375 -20.54 9.65 96.28
N SER A 376 -21.87 9.55 96.19
CA SER A 376 -22.96 10.45 96.60
C SER A 376 -23.07 11.77 95.82
N THR A 377 -24.27 11.97 95.21
CA THR A 377 -25.06 13.23 94.98
C THR A 377 -24.37 14.44 94.31
N GLN A 378 -24.93 15.19 93.35
CA GLN A 378 -26.31 15.57 93.04
C GLN A 378 -26.40 16.25 91.65
N SER A 379 -27.64 16.40 91.19
CA SER A 379 -28.23 16.92 89.93
C SER A 379 -27.89 18.35 89.46
N THR A 380 -28.11 18.60 88.15
CA THR A 380 -28.76 19.74 87.43
C THR A 380 -27.97 20.09 86.15
N THR A 381 -28.45 20.55 84.98
CA THR A 381 -29.74 20.70 84.27
C THR A 381 -29.35 21.06 82.79
N TYR A 382 -30.16 20.66 81.81
CA TYR A 382 -30.10 20.94 80.33
C TYR A 382 -30.19 22.44 79.94
N PRO A 383 -30.20 22.92 78.65
CA PRO A 383 -30.33 22.27 77.30
C PRO A 383 -29.27 22.80 76.26
N SER A 384 -29.15 22.39 74.98
CA SER A 384 -30.10 22.51 73.86
C SER A 384 -29.59 21.85 72.55
N VAL A 385 -30.57 21.52 71.70
CA VAL A 385 -30.60 20.94 70.33
C VAL A 385 -30.41 22.11 69.30
N PRO A 386 -29.87 21.95 68.06
CA PRO A 386 -30.61 21.41 66.88
C PRO A 386 -29.78 20.49 65.95
N ALA A 387 -30.35 19.36 65.51
CA ALA A 387 -31.16 19.14 64.30
C ALA A 387 -30.28 18.74 63.10
N ALA A 388 -30.42 17.48 62.66
CA ALA A 388 -31.05 17.09 61.38
C ALA A 388 -30.04 17.16 60.22
N VAL A 389 -29.85 16.14 59.38
CA VAL A 389 -30.75 15.81 58.26
C VAL A 389 -30.13 14.58 57.56
N THR A 390 -30.94 13.51 57.46
CA THR A 390 -31.24 12.69 56.26
C THR A 390 -30.06 12.13 55.43
N ALA A 391 -29.91 10.79 55.40
CA ALA A 391 -30.24 9.89 54.28
C ALA A 391 -29.28 10.02 53.07
N GLN A 392 -28.75 8.95 52.47
CA GLN A 392 -29.51 7.98 51.70
C GLN A 392 -28.57 6.83 51.27
N SER A 393 -29.11 5.61 51.30
CA SER A 393 -28.66 4.47 50.53
C SER A 393 -28.62 4.75 49.03
N SER A 394 -27.58 4.30 48.33
CA SER A 394 -27.72 3.68 47.00
C SER A 394 -26.41 2.99 46.59
N SER A 395 -26.54 1.73 46.18
CA SER A 395 -25.59 1.06 45.28
C SER A 395 -25.64 1.72 43.90
N PRO A 396 -24.64 1.46 43.04
CA PRO A 396 -24.89 0.54 41.91
C PRO A 396 -23.76 -0.47 41.76
N SER A 397 -24.06 -1.75 41.51
CA SER A 397 -24.36 -2.37 40.21
C SER A 397 -23.17 -2.42 39.26
N ALA A 398 -22.77 -3.66 38.99
CA ALA A 398 -21.95 -4.09 37.88
C ALA A 398 -22.59 -3.70 36.53
N GLN A 399 -21.76 -3.33 35.56
CA GLN A 399 -22.12 -3.39 34.14
C GLN A 399 -20.94 -3.86 33.29
N PHE A 400 -21.25 -4.86 32.49
CA PHE A 400 -20.48 -5.51 31.45
C PHE A 400 -20.62 -4.74 30.12
N MET A 401 -19.60 -4.85 29.25
CA MET A 401 -19.58 -4.82 27.77
C MET A 401 -20.52 -3.87 26.97
N ALA A 402 -19.93 -3.04 26.11
CA ALA A 402 -20.02 -3.17 24.64
C ALA A 402 -19.14 -2.10 23.95
N ILE A 403 -18.21 -2.58 23.11
CA ILE A 403 -17.51 -1.79 22.08
C ILE A 403 -18.32 -1.98 20.80
N ALA A 404 -18.73 -0.88 20.16
CA ALA A 404 -19.27 -0.88 18.81
C ALA A 404 -18.28 -0.11 17.91
N GLU A 405 -17.94 -0.76 16.80
CA GLU A 405 -17.15 -0.25 15.69
C GLU A 405 -17.90 0.87 14.95
N HIS A 406 -17.15 1.84 14.43
CA HIS A 406 -17.47 2.56 13.21
C HIS A 406 -16.19 2.93 12.47
#